data_AF-A0AAX3M347-F1
#
_entry.id   AF-A0AAX3M347-F1
#
_cell.length_a   1.000
_cell.length_b   1.000
_cell.length_c   1.000
_cell.angle_alpha   90.00
_cell.angle_beta   90.00
_cell.angle_gamma   90.00
#
_symmetry.space_group_name_H-M   'P 1'
#
loop_
_entity.id
_entity.type
_entity.pdbx_description
1 polymer ?
#
loop_
_entity_poly.entity_id
_entity_poly.type
_entity_poly.pdbx_seq_one_letter_code
_entity_poly.pdbx_strand_id
1 'polypeptide(L)'
;MDKSNSLPPKQIIDSFEGLVDHIMQYHLDDGMRQHFLDIEEKNLFEFHWSFGMFIRNAYELSDTEKVPNLVEHYKRILITEAGEDPDLLTSESEPLYYFLLTGLLGDDGLSRHILKLIWRRLNTEHRG
;
A
#
# COMPACT_ATOMS: atom_id res chain seq x y z
N MET A 1 25.01 -30.69 15.40
CA MET A 1 23.81 -29.85 15.61
C MET A 1 23.92 -28.68 14.66
N ASP A 2 23.33 -28.81 13.47
CA ASP A 2 23.21 -27.69 12.54
C ASP A 2 22.04 -26.81 13.00
N LYS A 3 22.36 -25.63 13.54
CA LYS A 3 21.39 -24.54 13.57
C LYS A 3 21.47 -23.89 12.19
N SER A 4 20.70 -24.41 11.24
CA SER A 4 20.46 -23.68 10.01
C SER A 4 19.89 -22.32 10.42
N ASN A 5 20.64 -21.25 10.16
CA ASN A 5 20.14 -19.88 10.15
C ASN A 5 19.14 -19.74 8.99
N SER A 6 18.02 -20.46 9.07
CA SER A 6 16.90 -20.25 8.16
C SER A 6 16.26 -18.95 8.59
N LEU A 7 16.42 -17.91 7.75
CA LEU A 7 15.58 -16.73 7.79
C LEU A 7 14.12 -17.19 7.90
N PRO A 8 13.27 -16.49 8.67
CA PRO A 8 11.86 -16.84 8.73
C PRO A 8 11.28 -16.90 7.31
N PRO A 9 10.38 -17.86 7.02
CA PRO A 9 9.79 -17.99 5.70
C PRO A 9 9.22 -16.63 5.28
N LYS A 10 9.54 -16.19 4.06
CA LYS A 10 9.01 -14.95 3.48
C LYS A 10 7.49 -15.01 3.60
N GLN A 11 6.94 -14.22 4.51
CA GLN A 11 5.51 -14.18 4.72
C GLN A 11 4.92 -13.62 3.42
N ILE A 12 4.17 -14.44 2.68
CA ILE A 12 3.47 -13.97 1.49
C ILE A 12 2.31 -13.15 2.03
N ILE A 13 2.43 -11.84 1.91
CA ILE A 13 1.38 -10.91 2.29
C ILE A 13 0.66 -10.51 1.00
N ASP A 14 -0.58 -10.97 0.86
CA ASP A 14 -1.36 -10.87 -0.37
C ASP A 14 -2.54 -9.90 -0.27
N SER A 15 -2.68 -9.21 0.87
CA SER A 15 -3.71 -8.22 1.13
C SER A 15 -3.12 -6.93 1.71
N PHE A 16 -3.78 -5.80 1.46
CA PHE A 16 -3.38 -4.53 2.06
C PHE A 16 -3.48 -4.54 3.57
N GLU A 17 -4.51 -5.16 4.14
CA GLU A 17 -4.69 -5.27 5.59
C GLU A 17 -3.53 -6.04 6.23
N GLY A 18 -3.19 -7.23 5.72
CA GLY A 18 -2.07 -8.00 6.24
C GLY A 18 -0.73 -7.28 6.09
N LEU A 19 -0.57 -6.47 5.04
CA LEU A 19 0.66 -5.70 4.81
C LEU A 19 0.79 -4.54 5.79
N VAL A 20 -0.31 -3.82 5.99
CA VAL A 20 -0.38 -2.75 6.99
C VAL A 20 -0.15 -3.30 8.38
N ASP A 21 -0.76 -4.43 8.76
CA ASP A 21 -0.55 -5.09 10.06
C ASP A 21 0.94 -5.43 10.27
N HIS A 22 1.55 -6.07 9.27
CA HIS A 22 2.96 -6.44 9.35
C HIS A 22 3.88 -5.21 9.46
N ILE A 23 3.63 -4.16 8.66
CA ILE A 23 4.40 -2.92 8.73
C ILE A 23 4.23 -2.24 10.10
N MET A 24 3.01 -2.17 10.61
CA MET A 24 2.72 -1.62 11.93
C MET A 24 3.43 -2.40 13.04
N GLN A 25 3.45 -3.72 12.96
CA GLN A 25 4.07 -4.56 13.98
C GLN A 25 5.60 -4.51 13.96
N TYR A 26 6.22 -4.49 12.79
CA TYR A 26 7.67 -4.76 12.65
C TYR A 26 8.50 -3.59 12.12
N HIS A 27 7.89 -2.58 11.50
CA HIS A 27 8.60 -1.47 10.85
C HIS A 27 8.21 -0.09 11.37
N LEU A 28 7.25 -0.01 12.29
CA LEU A 28 6.79 1.22 12.92
C LEU A 28 7.20 1.27 14.38
N ASP A 29 8.37 1.85 14.63
CA ASP A 29 8.79 2.22 15.99
C ASP A 29 7.95 3.39 16.54
N ASP A 30 8.09 3.66 17.84
CA ASP A 30 7.32 4.70 18.53
C ASP A 30 7.54 6.09 17.92
N GLY A 31 8.75 6.38 17.44
CA GLY A 31 9.10 7.65 16.81
C GLY A 31 8.37 7.85 15.48
N MET A 32 8.36 6.83 14.62
CA MET A 32 7.61 6.87 13.37
C MET A 32 6.10 6.90 13.59
N ARG A 33 5.59 6.15 14.58
CA ARG A 33 4.17 6.19 14.95
C ARG A 33 3.74 7.60 15.35
N GLN A 34 4.52 8.25 16.21
CA GLN A 34 4.26 9.65 16.59
C GLN A 34 4.31 10.57 15.36
N HIS A 35 5.30 10.39 14.49
CA HIS A 35 5.40 11.17 13.26
C HIS A 35 4.16 11.03 12.36
N PHE A 36 3.61 9.82 12.20
CA PHE A 36 2.35 9.61 11.48
C PHE A 36 1.16 10.32 12.12
N LEU A 37 1.10 10.38 13.45
CA LEU A 37 0.03 11.08 14.18
C LEU A 37 0.12 12.60 14.02
N ASP A 38 1.33 13.14 13.87
CA ASP A 38 1.60 14.56 13.70
C ASP A 38 1.43 15.04 12.25
N ILE A 39 1.47 14.13 11.27
CA ILE A 39 1.27 14.43 9.85
C ILE A 39 -0.22 14.63 9.54
N GLU A 40 -0.56 15.73 8.84
CA GLU A 40 -1.86 15.88 8.20
C GLU A 40 -1.96 15.00 6.93
N GLU A 41 -3.14 14.43 6.64
CA GLU A 41 -3.33 13.52 5.48
C GLU A 41 -2.81 14.11 4.16
N LYS A 42 -3.03 15.42 3.93
CA LYS A 42 -2.59 16.12 2.72
C LYS A 42 -1.06 16.16 2.54
N ASN A 43 -0.30 15.98 3.62
CA ASN A 43 1.17 15.99 3.64
C ASN A 43 1.77 14.57 3.58
N LEU A 44 0.96 13.51 3.57
CA LEU A 44 1.46 12.13 3.47
C LEU A 44 2.27 11.87 2.19
N PHE A 45 2.00 12.62 1.13
CA PHE A 45 2.78 12.54 -0.10
C PHE A 45 4.27 12.85 0.12
N GLU A 46 4.61 13.77 1.03
CA GLU A 46 6.01 14.08 1.30
C GLU A 46 6.72 12.92 1.99
N PHE A 47 5.98 12.19 2.84
CA PHE A 47 6.46 11.01 3.54
C PHE A 47 6.62 9.79 2.62
N HIS A 48 6.04 9.83 1.42
CA HIS A 48 6.26 8.81 0.41
C HIS A 48 7.74 8.71 0.01
N TRP A 49 8.43 9.83 -0.17
CA TRP A 49 9.82 9.83 -0.63
C TRP A 49 10.82 9.25 0.37
N SER A 50 10.41 9.05 1.63
CA SER A 50 11.17 8.35 2.65
C SER A 50 10.58 6.96 2.91
N PHE A 51 9.56 6.87 3.75
CA PHE A 51 9.03 5.59 4.22
C PHE A 51 8.22 4.86 3.14
N GLY A 52 7.54 5.60 2.26
CA GLY A 52 6.85 4.99 1.11
C GLY A 52 7.80 4.27 0.17
N MET A 53 8.95 4.86 -0.14
CA MET A 53 10.01 4.24 -0.94
C MET A 53 10.64 3.04 -0.24
N PHE A 54 10.81 3.09 1.09
CA PHE A 54 11.21 1.91 1.86
C PHE A 54 10.20 0.77 1.71
N ILE A 55 8.91 1.03 1.93
CA ILE A 55 7.84 0.04 1.77
C ILE A 55 7.84 -0.54 0.34
N ARG A 56 7.90 0.33 -0.68
CA ARG A 56 7.94 -0.07 -2.09
C ARG A 56 9.04 -1.09 -2.36
N ASN A 57 10.25 -0.82 -1.85
CA ASN A 57 11.41 -1.68 -2.09
C ASN A 57 11.39 -2.95 -1.24
N ALA A 58 11.03 -2.85 0.04
CA ALA A 58 11.03 -3.98 0.98
C ALA A 58 10.02 -5.07 0.58
N TYR A 59 8.91 -4.68 -0.04
CA TYR A 59 7.83 -5.57 -0.46
C TYR A 59 7.72 -5.73 -1.98
N GLU A 60 8.71 -5.24 -2.73
CA GLU A 60 8.77 -5.39 -4.19
C GLU A 60 7.51 -4.89 -4.92
N LEU A 61 6.91 -3.80 -4.42
CA LEU A 61 5.60 -3.31 -4.91
C LEU A 61 5.64 -2.78 -6.34
N SER A 62 6.83 -2.44 -6.85
CA SER A 62 7.01 -2.04 -8.26
C SER A 62 6.90 -3.23 -9.22
N ASP A 63 7.06 -4.46 -8.73
CA ASP A 63 7.01 -5.68 -9.53
C ASP A 63 5.61 -6.29 -9.45
N THR A 64 4.77 -5.96 -10.44
CA THR A 64 3.35 -6.35 -10.47
C THR A 64 3.15 -7.86 -10.53
N GLU A 65 4.14 -8.62 -11.02
CA GLU A 65 4.11 -10.08 -11.04
C GLU A 65 4.29 -10.69 -9.65
N LYS A 66 4.93 -9.96 -8.72
CA LYS A 66 5.15 -10.39 -7.33
C LYS A 66 4.01 -10.05 -6.39
N VAL A 67 3.24 -9.01 -6.70
CA VAL A 67 2.11 -8.56 -5.89
C VAL A 67 0.79 -8.47 -6.67
N PRO A 68 0.41 -9.49 -7.46
CA PRO A 68 -0.73 -9.41 -8.37
C PRO A 68 -2.04 -9.13 -7.64
N ASN A 69 -2.24 -9.69 -6.45
CA ASN A 69 -3.47 -9.48 -5.66
C ASN A 69 -3.59 -8.04 -5.14
N LEU A 70 -2.47 -7.42 -4.73
CA LEU A 70 -2.46 -6.01 -4.29
C LEU A 70 -2.74 -5.08 -5.45
N VAL A 71 -2.17 -5.39 -6.62
CA VAL A 71 -2.42 -4.67 -7.87
C VAL A 71 -3.91 -4.74 -8.22
N GLU A 72 -4.51 -5.93 -8.28
CA GLU A 72 -5.94 -6.11 -8.60
C GLU A 72 -6.86 -5.40 -7.60
N HIS A 73 -6.55 -5.48 -6.30
CA HIS A 73 -7.30 -4.74 -5.29
C HIS A 73 -7.18 -3.22 -5.50
N TYR A 74 -5.96 -2.70 -5.70
CA TYR A 74 -5.75 -1.27 -5.87
C TYR A 74 -6.45 -0.71 -7.10
N LYS A 75 -6.48 -1.49 -8.20
CA LYS A 75 -7.26 -1.14 -9.40
C LYS A 75 -8.73 -0.91 -9.05
N ARG A 76 -9.36 -1.85 -8.34
CA ARG A 76 -10.75 -1.72 -7.90
C ARG A 76 -10.97 -0.45 -7.06
N ILE A 77 -10.04 -0.13 -6.17
CA ILE A 77 -10.09 1.12 -5.37
C ILE A 77 -10.06 2.35 -6.27
N LEU A 78 -9.12 2.43 -7.22
CA LEU A 78 -9.00 3.57 -8.14
C LEU A 78 -10.26 3.76 -8.98
N ILE A 79 -10.88 2.66 -9.42
CA ILE A 79 -12.15 2.70 -10.17
C ILE A 79 -13.26 3.27 -9.29
N THR A 80 -13.41 2.78 -8.07
CA THR A 80 -14.41 3.29 -7.12
C THR A 80 -14.17 4.76 -6.76
N GLU A 81 -12.92 5.18 -6.56
CA GLU A 81 -12.57 6.58 -6.29
C GLU A 81 -12.87 7.50 -7.48
N ALA A 82 -12.87 6.98 -8.71
CA ALA A 82 -13.29 7.68 -9.92
C ALA A 82 -14.83 7.80 -10.05
N GLY A 83 -15.60 7.20 -9.13
CA GLY A 83 -17.07 7.20 -9.16
C GLY A 83 -17.69 6.11 -10.01
N GLU A 84 -16.89 5.13 -10.44
CA GLU A 84 -17.31 4.02 -11.29
C GLU A 84 -17.55 2.73 -10.47
N ASP A 85 -18.39 1.84 -10.99
CA ASP A 85 -18.59 0.51 -10.41
C ASP A 85 -17.61 -0.49 -11.07
N PRO A 86 -16.65 -1.07 -10.32
CA PRO A 86 -15.66 -2.01 -10.86
C PRO A 86 -16.28 -3.29 -11.43
N ASP A 87 -17.49 -3.66 -11.01
CA ASP A 87 -18.17 -4.87 -11.48
C ASP A 87 -19.05 -4.61 -12.71
N LEU A 88 -19.25 -3.34 -13.11
CA LEU A 88 -20.05 -2.93 -14.28
C LEU A 88 -19.20 -2.37 -15.43
N LEU A 89 -17.86 -2.48 -15.34
CA LEU A 89 -16.96 -1.97 -16.37
C LEU A 89 -17.23 -2.65 -17.73
N THR A 90 -17.43 -1.84 -18.76
CA THR A 90 -17.65 -2.28 -20.14
C THR A 90 -16.44 -1.99 -21.01
N SER A 91 -16.44 -2.43 -22.27
CA SER A 91 -15.40 -2.08 -23.25
C SER A 91 -15.25 -0.57 -23.48
N GLU A 92 -16.26 0.24 -23.15
CA GLU A 92 -16.18 1.71 -23.23
C GLU A 92 -15.43 2.33 -22.04
N SER A 93 -15.36 1.62 -20.91
CA SER A 93 -14.63 2.02 -19.69
C SER A 93 -13.12 1.70 -19.77
N GLU A 94 -12.73 0.92 -20.78
CA GLU A 94 -11.37 0.41 -21.01
C GLU A 94 -10.29 1.50 -21.17
N PRO A 95 -10.55 2.66 -21.83
CA PRO A 95 -9.59 3.76 -21.91
C PRO A 95 -9.34 4.47 -20.57
N LEU A 96 -10.38 4.65 -19.74
CA LEU A 96 -10.26 5.21 -18.40
C LEU A 96 -9.44 4.27 -17.51
N TYR A 97 -9.73 2.97 -17.60
CA TYR A 97 -8.95 1.93 -16.93
C TYR A 97 -7.48 1.97 -17.36
N TYR A 98 -7.19 1.96 -18.66
CA TYR A 98 -5.81 2.06 -19.16
C TYR A 98 -5.10 3.33 -18.69
N PHE A 99 -5.79 4.47 -18.64
CA PHE A 99 -5.26 5.73 -18.11
C PHE A 99 -4.94 5.66 -16.60
N LEU A 100 -5.88 5.18 -15.78
CA LEU A 100 -5.69 5.02 -14.33
C LEU A 100 -4.55 4.04 -14.04
N LEU A 101 -4.51 2.93 -14.78
CA LEU A 101 -3.45 1.93 -14.68
C LEU A 101 -2.08 2.48 -15.04
N THR A 102 -1.93 3.09 -16.21
CA THR A 102 -0.63 3.53 -16.72
C THR A 102 -0.09 4.77 -15.98
N GLY A 103 -0.98 5.62 -15.46
CA GLY A 103 -0.60 6.82 -14.72
C GLY A 103 -0.37 6.61 -13.22
N LEU A 104 -1.15 5.76 -12.56
CA LEU A 104 -1.18 5.66 -11.08
C LEU A 104 -0.55 4.38 -10.53
N LEU A 105 -0.58 3.25 -11.26
CA LEU A 105 0.24 2.08 -10.89
C LEU A 105 1.71 2.27 -11.26
N GLY A 106 2.02 3.31 -12.03
CA GLY A 106 3.26 3.45 -12.77
C GLY A 106 4.55 3.49 -11.95
N ASP A 107 4.52 3.58 -10.62
CA ASP A 107 5.68 3.21 -9.78
C ASP A 107 5.37 3.18 -8.28
N ASP A 108 4.56 4.13 -7.80
CA ASP A 108 4.46 4.47 -6.38
C ASP A 108 3.05 4.37 -5.77
N GLY A 109 2.03 4.07 -6.59
CA GLY A 109 0.63 4.10 -6.16
C GLY A 109 0.33 3.18 -4.99
N LEU A 110 0.83 1.94 -5.05
CA LEU A 110 0.65 0.94 -3.98
C LEU A 110 1.25 1.40 -2.66
N SER A 111 2.51 1.87 -2.66
CA SER A 111 3.17 2.36 -1.44
C SER A 111 2.47 3.58 -0.85
N ARG A 112 2.00 4.51 -1.68
CA ARG A 112 1.22 5.67 -1.20
C ARG A 112 -0.10 5.26 -0.59
N HIS A 113 -0.78 4.29 -1.21
CA HIS A 113 -2.00 3.74 -0.66
C HIS A 113 -1.76 3.09 0.72
N ILE A 114 -0.69 2.31 0.86
CA ILE A 114 -0.30 1.69 2.14
C ILE A 114 -0.01 2.77 3.20
N LEU A 115 0.72 3.84 2.87
CA LEU A 115 0.96 4.96 3.79
C LEU A 115 -0.35 5.58 4.27
N LYS A 116 -1.32 5.78 3.37
CA LYS A 116 -2.65 6.30 3.71
C LYS A 116 -3.40 5.36 4.65
N LEU A 117 -3.31 4.05 4.44
CA LEU A 117 -3.93 3.06 5.31
C LEU A 117 -3.30 3.03 6.71
N ILE A 118 -1.97 3.07 6.80
CA ILE A 118 -1.23 3.17 8.07
C ILE A 118 -1.65 4.42 8.83
N TRP A 119 -1.64 5.58 8.16
CA TRP A 119 -2.04 6.85 8.76
C TRP A 119 -3.47 6.81 9.30
N ARG A 120 -4.42 6.27 8.51
CA ARG A 120 -5.82 6.12 8.93
C ARG A 120 -5.92 5.24 10.17
N ARG A 121 -5.27 4.08 10.17
CA ARG A 121 -5.33 3.13 11.28
C ARG A 121 -4.78 3.72 12.57
N LEU A 122 -3.60 4.35 12.52
CA LEU A 122 -3.02 5.02 13.68
C LEU A 122 -3.91 6.14 14.23
N ASN A 123 -4.51 6.96 13.34
CA ASN A 123 -5.42 8.02 13.76
C ASN A 123 -6.72 7.48 14.36
N THR A 124 -7.25 6.36 13.85
CA THR A 124 -8.41 5.69 14.44
C THR A 124 -8.08 5.09 15.82
N GLU A 125 -6.95 4.41 15.97
CA GLU A 125 -6.50 3.84 17.26
C GLU A 125 -6.22 4.92 18.32
N HIS A 126 -5.73 6.09 17.91
CA HIS A 126 -5.37 7.17 18.83
C HIS A 126 -6.55 8.08 19.21
N ARG A 127 -7.53 8.25 18.32
CA ARG A 127 -8.65 9.20 18.49
C ARG A 127 -10.00 8.52 18.77
N GLY A 128 -10.08 7.19 18.63
CA GLY A 128 -11.25 6.37 18.97
C GLY A 128 -11.24 5.97 20.43
#